data_AF-A0A2N7DQJ0-F1
#
_entry.id   AF-A0A2N7DQJ0-F1
#
_cell.length_a   1.000
_cell.length_b   1.000
_cell.length_c   1.000
_cell.angle_alpha   90.00
_cell.angle_beta   90.00
_cell.angle_gamma   90.00
#
_symmetry.space_group_name_H-M   'P 1'
#
loop_
_entity.id
_entity.type
_entity.pdbx_description
1 polymer ?
#
loop_
_entity_poly.entity_id
_entity_poly.type
_entity_poly.pdbx_seq_one_letter_code
_entity_poly.pdbx_strand_id
1 'polypeptide(L)'
;MAVPFILLGSAAITAMLVADEHKKRQLLHRQRYLGRAPAVPDDNNFSPLLPSILHHNKVKVSPEPGAIVCCFVFGVIEHTGVWLGDNSLVELHGSGLIRPISSARFLKSRSGSRIFQACNHLHQPLVAPEALERAQQSLFQYREYELFNNNCHRFVWSCISGQEVAISNFDKLNQRLAQHFKQAIYWDELASPDRPY
;
A
#
# COMPACT_ATOMS: atom_id res chain seq x y z
N MET A 1 32.53 -19.35 -29.97
CA MET A 1 31.32 -18.55 -29.64
C MET A 1 30.36 -19.44 -28.87
N ALA A 2 30.34 -19.34 -27.53
CA ALA A 2 29.55 -20.20 -26.65
C ALA A 2 28.60 -19.37 -25.77
N VAL A 3 27.82 -18.50 -26.39
CA VAL A 3 26.89 -17.57 -25.70
C VAL A 3 25.38 -17.92 -25.83
N PRO A 4 24.88 -18.92 -26.61
CA PRO A 4 23.42 -19.11 -26.70
C PRO A 4 22.78 -19.94 -25.57
N PHE A 5 23.49 -20.87 -24.92
CA PHE A 5 22.87 -21.81 -23.96
C PHE A 5 22.70 -21.26 -22.53
N ILE A 6 23.61 -20.39 -22.08
CA ILE A 6 23.54 -19.81 -20.71
C ILE A 6 22.35 -18.84 -20.59
N LEU A 7 22.08 -18.06 -21.65
CA LEU A 7 20.96 -17.09 -21.68
C LEU A 7 19.59 -17.78 -21.68
N LEU A 8 19.46 -18.91 -22.38
CA LEU A 8 18.22 -19.70 -22.41
C LEU A 8 17.92 -20.33 -21.04
N GLY A 9 18.95 -20.84 -20.35
CA GLY A 9 18.81 -21.36 -18.99
C GLY A 9 18.33 -20.31 -18.00
N SER A 10 18.91 -19.10 -18.03
CA SER A 10 18.46 -17.99 -17.17
C SER A 10 17.02 -17.55 -17.46
N ALA A 11 16.63 -17.45 -18.73
CA ALA A 11 15.28 -17.01 -19.10
C ALA A 11 14.20 -18.01 -18.65
N ALA A 12 14.48 -19.32 -18.78
CA ALA A 12 13.57 -20.37 -18.32
C ALA A 12 13.37 -20.34 -16.80
N ILE A 13 14.46 -20.16 -16.03
CA ILE A 13 14.40 -20.04 -14.56
C ILE A 13 13.58 -18.80 -14.15
N THR A 14 13.85 -17.64 -14.76
CA THR A 14 13.09 -16.42 -14.50
C THR A 14 11.60 -16.60 -14.82
N ALA A 15 11.26 -17.21 -15.96
CA ALA A 15 9.88 -17.47 -16.35
C ALA A 15 9.17 -18.42 -15.35
N MET A 16 9.87 -19.45 -14.86
CA MET A 16 9.34 -20.35 -13.83
C MET A 16 9.07 -19.62 -12.51
N LEU A 17 10.00 -18.77 -12.05
CA LEU A 17 9.84 -17.98 -10.82
C LEU A 17 8.63 -17.03 -10.91
N VAL A 18 8.50 -16.32 -12.03
CA VAL A 18 7.35 -15.43 -12.28
C VAL A 18 6.04 -16.21 -12.33
N ALA A 19 6.02 -17.39 -12.96
CA ALA A 19 4.84 -18.24 -13.02
C ALA A 19 4.43 -18.79 -11.63
N ASP A 20 5.40 -19.13 -10.78
CA ASP A 20 5.15 -19.57 -9.41
C ASP A 20 4.58 -18.44 -8.55
N GLU A 21 5.16 -17.23 -8.63
CA GLU A 21 4.63 -16.05 -7.91
C GLU A 21 3.20 -15.74 -8.36
N HIS A 22 2.93 -15.77 -9.66
CA HIS A 22 1.60 -15.54 -10.20
C HIS A 22 0.59 -16.58 -9.68
N LYS A 23 0.95 -17.87 -9.64
CA LYS A 23 0.10 -18.93 -9.07
C LYS A 23 -0.15 -18.70 -7.58
N LYS A 24 0.88 -18.36 -6.79
CA LYS A 24 0.75 -18.05 -5.35
C LYS A 24 -0.23 -16.90 -5.11
N ARG A 25 -0.10 -15.80 -5.87
CA ARG A 25 -1.03 -14.66 -5.80
C ARG A 25 -2.46 -15.08 -6.14
N GLN A 26 -2.66 -15.84 -7.23
CA GLN A 26 -3.99 -16.34 -7.62
C GLN A 26 -4.63 -17.22 -6.54
N LEU A 27 -3.84 -18.10 -5.92
CA LEU A 27 -4.29 -18.95 -4.82
C LEU A 27 -4.71 -18.11 -3.62
N LEU A 28 -3.94 -17.09 -3.25
CA LEU A 28 -4.30 -16.17 -2.17
C LEU A 28 -5.60 -15.41 -2.47
N HIS A 29 -5.77 -14.89 -3.68
CA HIS A 29 -7.04 -14.24 -4.08
C HIS A 29 -8.23 -15.20 -3.96
N ARG A 30 -8.08 -16.46 -4.38
CA ARG A 30 -9.12 -17.49 -4.21
C ARG A 30 -9.40 -17.78 -2.74
N GLN A 31 -8.36 -17.89 -1.92
CA GLN A 31 -8.52 -18.12 -0.48
C GLN A 31 -9.23 -16.95 0.21
N ARG A 32 -8.92 -15.69 -0.17
CA ARG A 32 -9.62 -14.49 0.33
C ARG A 32 -11.11 -14.54 0.01
N TYR A 33 -11.46 -14.86 -1.24
CA TYR A 33 -12.85 -15.02 -1.67
C TYR A 33 -13.60 -16.10 -0.87
N LEU A 34 -12.92 -17.18 -0.50
CA LEU A 34 -13.48 -18.27 0.30
C LEU A 34 -13.44 -18.01 1.82
N GLY A 35 -12.90 -16.88 2.28
CA GLY A 35 -12.71 -16.58 3.70
C GLY A 35 -11.67 -17.48 4.40
N ARG A 36 -10.74 -18.04 3.63
CA ARG A 36 -9.69 -18.98 4.10
C ARG A 36 -8.28 -18.40 4.06
N ALA A 37 -8.13 -17.15 3.63
CA ALA A 37 -6.83 -16.50 3.61
C ALA A 37 -6.34 -16.24 5.05
N PRO A 38 -5.01 -16.18 5.27
CA PRO A 38 -4.44 -15.92 6.59
C PRO A 38 -4.99 -14.64 7.21
N ALA A 39 -5.70 -14.76 8.34
CA ALA A 39 -6.27 -13.63 9.07
C ALA A 39 -5.26 -12.99 10.04
N VAL A 40 -4.35 -13.80 10.58
CA VAL A 40 -3.32 -13.41 11.54
C VAL A 40 -1.98 -13.29 10.80
N PRO A 41 -1.15 -12.27 11.10
CA PRO A 41 0.17 -12.16 10.50
C PRO A 41 1.08 -13.28 10.99
N ASP A 42 1.99 -13.72 10.12
CA ASP A 42 3.13 -14.56 10.49
C ASP A 42 4.32 -13.65 10.84
N ASP A 43 5.25 -14.11 11.69
CA ASP A 43 6.42 -13.34 12.16
C ASP A 43 7.27 -12.83 10.99
N ASN A 44 7.27 -13.56 9.88
CA ASN A 44 7.97 -13.21 8.65
C ASN A 44 7.05 -12.66 7.55
N ASN A 45 5.74 -12.62 7.76
CA ASN A 45 4.77 -12.21 6.74
C ASN A 45 3.58 -11.44 7.33
N PHE A 46 3.79 -10.13 7.52
CA PHE A 46 2.78 -9.19 7.98
C PHE A 46 1.79 -8.77 6.89
N SER A 47 2.21 -8.87 5.62
CA SER A 47 1.38 -8.56 4.45
C SER A 47 1.46 -9.65 3.39
N PRO A 48 0.58 -10.68 3.46
CA PRO A 48 0.60 -11.79 2.52
C PRO A 48 0.35 -11.39 1.06
N LEU A 49 -0.25 -10.22 0.84
CA LEU A 49 -0.50 -9.68 -0.49
C LEU A 49 -0.15 -8.19 -0.54
N LEU A 50 1.03 -7.91 -1.07
CA LEU A 50 1.50 -6.56 -1.37
C LEU A 50 0.78 -5.97 -2.61
N PRO A 51 0.68 -4.63 -2.70
CA PRO A 51 0.14 -3.95 -3.86
C PRO A 51 0.96 -4.30 -5.11
N SER A 52 0.35 -4.26 -6.28
CA SER A 52 0.98 -4.74 -7.51
C SER A 52 0.53 -3.98 -8.74
N ILE A 53 1.51 -3.53 -9.53
CA ILE A 53 1.27 -2.88 -10.82
C ILE A 53 1.05 -3.93 -11.92
N LEU A 54 1.59 -5.14 -11.79
CA LEU A 54 1.44 -6.14 -12.84
C LEU A 54 0.12 -6.91 -12.72
N HIS A 55 -0.37 -7.05 -11.49
CA HIS A 55 -1.52 -7.89 -11.20
C HIS A 55 -2.74 -7.01 -10.93
N HIS A 56 -3.85 -7.32 -11.61
CA HIS A 56 -5.13 -6.66 -11.40
C HIS A 56 -6.01 -7.54 -10.52
N ASN A 57 -6.48 -6.99 -9.41
CA ASN A 57 -7.49 -7.65 -8.60
C ASN A 57 -8.87 -7.42 -9.22
N LYS A 58 -9.70 -8.46 -9.30
CA LYS A 58 -11.10 -8.33 -9.71
C LYS A 58 -11.93 -7.64 -8.64
N VAL A 59 -11.59 -7.87 -7.37
CA VAL A 59 -12.26 -7.23 -6.24
C VAL A 59 -11.63 -5.86 -6.04
N LYS A 60 -12.46 -4.81 -6.08
CA LYS A 60 -12.09 -3.45 -5.72
C LYS A 60 -12.85 -3.04 -4.47
N VAL A 61 -12.24 -2.18 -3.67
CA VAL A 61 -12.85 -1.69 -2.41
C VAL A 61 -13.18 -0.21 -2.52
N SER A 62 -14.26 0.21 -1.86
CA SER A 62 -14.55 1.62 -1.70
C SER A 62 -13.52 2.25 -0.75
N PRO A 63 -13.09 3.49 -1.03
CA PRO A 63 -12.18 4.16 -0.12
C PRO A 63 -12.91 4.61 1.16
N GLU A 64 -12.28 4.40 2.32
CA GLU A 64 -12.86 4.75 3.62
C GLU A 64 -12.05 5.84 4.32
N PRO A 65 -12.68 6.92 4.84
CA PRO A 65 -11.98 7.92 5.64
C PRO A 65 -11.21 7.32 6.82
N GLY A 66 -9.97 7.74 7.01
CA GLY A 66 -9.06 7.20 8.02
C GLY A 66 -8.37 5.89 7.63
N ALA A 67 -8.67 5.33 6.45
CA ALA A 67 -7.92 4.22 5.91
C ALA A 67 -6.56 4.68 5.38
N ILE A 68 -5.58 3.77 5.47
CA ILE A 68 -4.26 3.99 4.89
C ILE A 68 -4.28 3.59 3.43
N VAL A 69 -3.74 4.48 2.60
CA VAL A 69 -3.63 4.27 1.16
C VAL A 69 -2.18 4.32 0.69
N CYS A 70 -1.89 3.62 -0.40
CA CYS A 70 -0.62 3.71 -1.09
C CYS A 70 -0.77 3.73 -2.61
N CYS A 71 0.25 4.25 -3.28
CA CYS A 71 0.45 4.11 -4.73
C CYS A 71 1.93 3.88 -5.02
N PHE A 72 2.28 3.69 -6.30
CA PHE A 72 3.67 3.55 -6.72
C PHE A 72 4.21 4.81 -7.41
N VAL A 73 5.42 5.19 -7.05
CA VAL A 73 6.28 6.20 -7.69
C VAL A 73 7.34 5.47 -8.51
N PHE A 74 7.51 5.86 -9.78
CA PHE A 74 8.38 5.20 -10.76
C PHE A 74 8.27 3.65 -10.84
N GLY A 75 7.16 3.10 -10.36
CA GLY A 75 6.77 1.71 -10.53
C GLY A 75 7.33 0.78 -9.46
N VAL A 76 8.15 1.33 -8.57
CA VAL A 76 8.99 0.54 -7.65
C VAL A 76 9.06 1.10 -6.23
N ILE A 77 8.64 2.35 -6.00
CA ILE A 77 8.65 2.97 -4.66
C ILE A 77 7.22 3.20 -4.21
N GLU A 78 6.84 2.69 -3.05
CA GLU A 78 5.55 2.97 -2.45
C GLU A 78 5.51 4.39 -1.87
N HIS A 79 4.38 5.07 -2.08
CA HIS A 79 4.09 6.34 -1.44
C HIS A 79 2.74 6.26 -0.73
N THR A 80 2.74 6.58 0.55
CA THR A 80 1.58 6.38 1.44
C THR A 80 0.90 7.69 1.83
N GLY A 81 -0.38 7.59 2.16
CA GLY A 81 -1.19 8.68 2.68
C GLY A 81 -2.35 8.18 3.54
N VAL A 82 -3.14 9.12 4.06
CA VAL A 82 -4.37 8.84 4.81
C VAL A 82 -5.54 9.36 4.00
N TRP A 83 -6.53 8.51 3.74
CA TRP A 83 -7.74 8.91 3.02
C TRP A 83 -8.61 9.82 3.89
N LEU A 84 -9.03 10.97 3.36
CA LEU A 84 -9.88 11.93 4.08
C LEU A 84 -11.37 11.75 3.81
N GLY A 85 -11.72 11.22 2.64
CA GLY A 85 -13.08 11.31 2.08
C GLY A 85 -13.13 12.21 0.85
N ASP A 86 -14.27 12.24 0.16
CA ASP A 86 -14.54 13.15 -0.96
C ASP A 86 -13.41 13.25 -2.00
N ASN A 87 -12.95 12.08 -2.45
CA ASN A 87 -11.88 11.93 -3.43
C ASN A 87 -10.54 12.60 -3.03
N SER A 88 -10.33 12.79 -1.73
CA SER A 88 -9.20 13.54 -1.15
C SER A 88 -8.46 12.71 -0.12
N LEU A 89 -7.16 12.94 -0.02
CA LEU A 89 -6.25 12.30 0.92
C LEU A 89 -5.15 13.26 1.36
N VAL A 90 -4.51 12.96 2.50
CA VAL A 90 -3.32 13.69 2.98
C VAL A 90 -2.08 12.93 2.58
N GLU A 91 -1.10 13.66 2.07
CA GLU A 91 0.27 13.17 1.90
C GLU A 91 1.28 14.09 2.59
N LEU A 92 2.41 13.50 2.99
CA LEU A 92 3.65 14.24 3.17
C LEU A 92 4.34 14.35 1.81
N HIS A 93 4.38 15.56 1.24
CA HIS A 93 5.06 15.81 -0.02
C HIS A 93 6.59 15.80 0.14
N GLY A 94 7.33 15.49 -0.93
CA GLY A 94 8.80 15.49 -0.91
C GLY A 94 9.45 16.85 -0.61
N SER A 95 8.68 17.94 -0.65
CA SER A 95 9.13 19.25 -0.16
C SER A 95 9.10 19.38 1.36
N GLY A 96 8.50 18.43 2.08
CA GLY A 96 8.23 18.49 3.52
C GLY A 96 6.84 19.01 3.91
N LEU A 97 6.05 19.49 2.95
CA LEU A 97 4.70 20.00 3.23
C LEU A 97 3.69 18.86 3.36
N ILE A 98 2.94 18.85 4.46
CA ILE A 98 1.76 18.01 4.62
C ILE A 98 0.58 18.72 3.95
N ARG A 99 -0.02 18.08 2.94
CA ARG A 99 -1.04 18.72 2.12
C ARG A 99 -2.21 17.81 1.79
N PRO A 100 -3.43 18.35 1.66
CA PRO A 100 -4.54 17.64 1.08
C PRO A 100 -4.41 17.65 -0.45
N ILE A 101 -4.68 16.52 -1.08
CA ILE A 101 -4.67 16.39 -2.55
C ILE A 101 -5.78 15.43 -2.99
N SER A 102 -6.23 15.59 -4.23
CA SER A 102 -7.15 14.63 -4.85
C SER A 102 -6.44 13.32 -5.18
N SER A 103 -7.21 12.24 -5.33
CA SER A 103 -6.71 10.95 -5.84
C SER A 103 -5.96 11.10 -7.17
N ALA A 104 -6.49 11.91 -8.09
CA ALA A 104 -5.86 12.20 -9.37
C ALA A 104 -4.49 12.87 -9.20
N ARG A 105 -4.37 13.82 -8.28
CA ARG A 105 -3.08 14.48 -7.99
C ARG A 105 -2.13 13.56 -7.22
N PHE A 106 -2.65 12.62 -6.43
CA PHE A 106 -1.85 11.59 -5.77
C PHE A 106 -1.23 10.60 -6.75
N LEU A 107 -1.78 10.45 -7.95
CA LEU A 107 -1.18 9.65 -9.02
C LEU A 107 -0.37 10.50 -10.01
N LYS A 108 -0.65 11.80 -10.12
CA LYS A 108 -0.01 12.68 -11.09
C LYS A 108 1.51 12.71 -10.93
N SER A 109 2.22 12.58 -12.05
CA SER A 109 3.70 12.53 -12.11
C SER A 109 4.33 11.38 -11.33
N ARG A 110 3.54 10.35 -11.00
CA ARG A 110 3.97 9.05 -10.49
C ARG A 110 3.59 8.04 -11.56
N SER A 111 4.43 7.05 -11.83
CA SER A 111 4.13 6.05 -12.86
C SER A 111 3.05 5.05 -12.42
N GLY A 112 2.55 5.16 -11.19
CA GLY A 112 1.39 4.43 -10.70
C GLY A 112 0.10 4.96 -11.32
N SER A 113 -0.76 4.03 -11.74
CA SER A 113 -2.11 4.34 -12.24
C SER A 113 -3.22 4.03 -11.21
N ARG A 114 -2.83 3.57 -10.02
CA ARG A 114 -3.73 2.95 -9.05
C ARG A 114 -3.38 3.30 -7.62
N ILE A 115 -4.42 3.38 -6.82
CA ILE A 115 -4.36 3.54 -5.37
C ILE A 115 -4.83 2.24 -4.75
N PHE A 116 -4.13 1.80 -3.71
CA PHE A 116 -4.48 0.64 -2.91
C PHE A 116 -4.78 1.09 -1.49
N GLN A 117 -5.71 0.40 -0.83
CA GLN A 117 -6.07 0.64 0.56
C GLN A 117 -5.71 -0.58 1.41
N ALA A 118 -5.29 -0.32 2.65
CA ALA A 118 -5.08 -1.37 3.64
C ALA A 118 -6.41 -2.00 4.05
N CYS A 119 -6.50 -3.31 3.89
CA CYS A 119 -7.65 -4.14 4.17
C CYS A 119 -7.24 -5.40 4.94
N ASN A 120 -8.20 -6.07 5.55
CA ASN A 120 -8.01 -7.38 6.14
C ASN A 120 -8.10 -8.51 5.09
N HIS A 121 -8.04 -9.76 5.56
CA HIS A 121 -8.13 -10.97 4.73
C HIS A 121 -9.46 -11.14 3.96
N LEU A 122 -10.51 -10.38 4.32
CA LEU A 122 -11.87 -10.45 3.77
C LEU A 122 -12.24 -9.23 2.91
N HIS A 123 -11.26 -8.45 2.45
CA HIS A 123 -11.47 -7.20 1.71
C HIS A 123 -12.18 -6.10 2.52
N GLN A 124 -12.19 -6.19 3.84
CA GLN A 124 -12.74 -5.13 4.69
C GLN A 124 -11.67 -4.07 4.96
N PRO A 125 -11.97 -2.77 4.74
CA PRO A 125 -11.09 -1.66 5.05
C PRO A 125 -10.59 -1.70 6.50
N LEU A 126 -9.29 -1.48 6.69
CA LEU A 126 -8.71 -1.23 8.01
C LEU A 126 -8.63 0.28 8.23
N VAL A 127 -9.48 0.78 9.13
CA VAL A 127 -9.64 2.20 9.41
C VAL A 127 -9.19 2.50 10.82
N ALA A 128 -8.41 3.57 10.98
CA ALA A 128 -8.08 4.14 12.28
C ALA A 128 -8.70 5.56 12.37
N PRO A 129 -9.81 5.74 13.11
CA PRO A 129 -10.46 7.06 13.24
C PRO A 129 -9.50 8.15 13.73
N GLU A 130 -8.58 7.81 14.61
CA GLU A 130 -7.57 8.72 15.15
C GLU A 130 -6.54 9.13 14.08
N ALA A 131 -6.33 8.30 13.05
CA ALA A 131 -5.50 8.66 11.91
C ALA A 131 -6.13 9.73 11.05
N LEU A 132 -7.46 9.71 10.87
CA LEU A 132 -8.19 10.76 10.17
C LEU A 132 -8.04 12.09 10.90
N GLU A 133 -8.32 12.12 12.21
CA GLU A 133 -8.23 13.32 13.02
C GLU A 133 -6.82 13.93 12.99
N ARG A 134 -5.79 13.12 13.25
CA ARG A 134 -4.40 13.59 13.26
C ARG A 134 -3.91 14.00 11.87
N ALA A 135 -4.35 13.32 10.81
CA ALA A 135 -4.03 13.74 9.44
C ALA A 135 -4.62 15.12 9.11
N GLN A 136 -5.86 15.38 9.54
CA GLN A 136 -6.52 16.69 9.39
C GLN A 136 -5.82 17.78 10.20
N GLN A 137 -5.47 17.51 11.46
CA GLN A 137 -4.74 18.44 12.32
C GLN A 137 -3.34 18.78 11.79
N SER A 138 -2.73 17.86 11.05
CA SER A 138 -1.38 18.03 10.49
C SER A 138 -1.36 18.81 9.17
N LEU A 139 -2.52 19.17 8.62
CA LEU A 139 -2.59 19.87 7.33
C LEU A 139 -1.83 21.20 7.38
N PHE A 140 -1.09 21.46 6.29
CA PHE A 140 -0.26 22.66 6.10
C PHE A 140 0.93 22.81 7.05
N GLN A 141 1.18 21.81 7.90
CA GLN A 141 2.40 21.75 8.68
C GLN A 141 3.57 21.28 7.82
N TYR A 142 4.77 21.66 8.25
CA TYR A 142 6.03 21.30 7.60
C TYR A 142 6.78 20.25 8.41
N ARG A 143 7.39 19.29 7.72
CA ARG A 143 8.31 18.28 8.27
C ARG A 143 9.55 18.22 7.38
N GLU A 144 10.75 18.24 7.97
CA GLU A 144 11.98 18.04 7.20
C GLU A 144 11.97 16.66 6.53
N TYR A 145 11.85 16.58 5.20
CA TYR A 145 11.67 15.30 4.52
C TYR A 145 13.01 14.59 4.27
N GLU A 146 13.11 13.35 4.75
CA GLU A 146 14.24 12.45 4.45
C GLU A 146 13.68 11.09 4.00
N LEU A 147 14.11 10.60 2.83
CA LEU A 147 13.58 9.36 2.22
C LEU A 147 13.57 8.14 3.16
N PHE A 148 14.55 8.04 4.06
CA PHE A 148 14.71 6.88 4.95
C PHE A 148 14.32 7.14 6.41
N ASN A 149 14.20 8.40 6.84
CA ASN A 149 14.00 8.75 8.26
C ASN A 149 12.74 9.58 8.54
N ASN A 150 12.35 10.45 7.60
CA ASN A 150 11.17 11.30 7.73
C ASN A 150 10.40 11.31 6.42
N ASN A 151 9.89 10.13 6.10
CA ASN A 151 9.19 9.81 4.86
C ASN A 151 7.67 9.73 5.07
N CYS A 152 6.97 9.42 3.98
CA CYS A 152 5.52 9.26 3.96
C CYS A 152 5.01 8.14 4.89
N HIS A 153 5.78 7.07 5.08
CA HIS A 153 5.39 5.96 5.96
C HIS A 153 5.44 6.35 7.44
N ARG A 154 6.48 7.08 7.85
CA ARG A 154 6.58 7.63 9.20
C ARG A 154 5.42 8.58 9.51
N PHE A 155 5.09 9.47 8.57
CA PHE A 155 3.95 10.39 8.73
C PHE A 155 2.63 9.64 8.92
N VAL A 156 2.33 8.67 8.05
CA VAL A 156 1.12 7.86 8.18
C VAL A 156 1.10 7.09 9.51
N TRP A 157 2.24 6.54 9.94
CA TRP A 157 2.34 5.86 11.23
C TRP A 157 2.13 6.83 12.42
N SER A 158 2.63 8.07 12.36
CA SER A 158 2.35 9.06 13.40
C SER A 158 0.87 9.44 13.45
N CYS A 159 0.20 9.48 12.29
CA CYS A 159 -1.26 9.61 12.26
C CYS A 159 -1.94 8.42 12.94
N ILE A 160 -1.50 7.18 12.79
CA ILE A 160 -2.16 6.01 13.43
C ILE A 160 -1.85 5.91 14.92
N SER A 161 -0.58 6.08 15.30
CA SER A 161 -0.10 5.78 16.64
C SER A 161 -0.05 6.99 17.57
N GLY A 162 -0.07 8.21 17.02
CA GLY A 162 0.25 9.43 17.76
C GLY A 162 1.74 9.56 18.14
N GLN A 163 2.60 8.65 17.67
CA GLN A 163 4.01 8.62 18.03
C GLN A 163 4.93 8.89 16.85
N GLU A 164 5.96 9.70 17.08
CA GLU A 164 7.01 10.00 16.11
C GLU A 164 8.11 8.93 16.15
N VAL A 165 7.86 7.80 15.49
CA VAL A 165 8.81 6.67 15.40
C VAL A 165 9.33 6.52 13.98
N ALA A 166 10.62 6.23 13.82
CA ALA A 166 11.21 5.98 12.51
C ALA A 166 10.57 4.76 11.82
N ILE A 167 10.18 4.95 10.56
CA ILE A 167 9.68 3.88 9.67
C ILE A 167 10.46 3.99 8.36
N SER A 168 11.42 3.08 8.17
CA SER A 168 12.39 3.21 7.08
C SER A 168 11.86 2.78 5.72
N ASN A 169 10.88 1.89 5.67
CA ASN A 169 10.32 1.35 4.43
C ASN A 169 8.90 0.81 4.62
N PHE A 170 8.30 0.39 3.51
CA PHE A 170 6.93 -0.10 3.46
C PHE A 170 6.71 -1.40 4.25
N ASP A 171 7.69 -2.30 4.28
CA ASP A 171 7.59 -3.54 5.09
C ASP A 171 7.51 -3.25 6.59
N LYS A 172 8.29 -2.28 7.07
CA LYS A 172 8.22 -1.83 8.46
C LYS A 172 6.90 -1.14 8.78
N LEU A 173 6.32 -0.41 7.82
CA LEU A 173 4.96 0.08 7.97
C LEU A 173 3.96 -1.08 8.09
N ASN A 174 4.01 -2.07 7.19
CA ASN A 174 3.13 -3.24 7.22
C ASN A 174 3.24 -4.02 8.54
N GLN A 175 4.45 -4.19 9.06
CA GLN A 175 4.67 -4.79 10.38
C GLN A 175 3.94 -4.03 11.49
N ARG A 176 4.06 -2.71 11.53
CA ARG A 176 3.40 -1.86 12.54
C ARG A 176 1.88 -1.84 12.39
N LEU A 177 1.38 -1.78 11.15
CA LEU A 177 -0.05 -1.87 10.85
C LEU A 177 -0.62 -3.21 11.33
N ALA A 178 0.05 -4.33 11.02
CA ALA A 178 -0.39 -5.66 11.42
C ALA A 178 -0.45 -5.81 12.95
N GLN A 179 0.55 -5.26 13.65
CA GLN A 179 0.58 -5.24 15.12
C GLN A 179 -0.53 -4.36 15.70
N HIS A 180 -0.78 -3.19 15.12
CA HIS A 180 -1.82 -2.26 15.57
C HIS A 180 -3.23 -2.85 15.39
N PHE A 181 -3.54 -3.37 14.21
CA PHE A 181 -4.84 -3.96 13.88
C PHE A 181 -5.01 -5.41 14.35
N LYS A 182 -3.93 -6.05 14.84
CA LYS A 182 -3.87 -7.45 15.27
C LYS A 182 -4.33 -8.44 14.18
N GLN A 183 -4.07 -8.12 12.92
CA GLN A 183 -4.50 -8.87 11.75
C GLN A 183 -3.49 -8.71 10.60
N ALA A 184 -3.46 -9.66 9.67
CA ALA A 184 -2.63 -9.56 8.47
C ALA A 184 -3.12 -8.44 7.54
N ILE A 185 -2.17 -7.73 6.92
CA ILE A 185 -2.45 -6.58 6.05
C ILE A 185 -2.49 -7.01 4.59
N TYR A 186 -3.53 -6.60 3.88
CA TYR A 186 -3.67 -6.82 2.45
C TYR A 186 -3.95 -5.49 1.76
N TRP A 187 -3.38 -5.30 0.57
CA TRP A 187 -3.54 -4.05 -0.17
C TRP A 187 -4.48 -4.25 -1.36
N ASP A 188 -5.72 -3.79 -1.21
CA ASP A 188 -6.75 -3.91 -2.24
C ASP A 188 -6.86 -2.65 -3.08
N GLU A 189 -7.04 -2.81 -4.40
CA GLU A 189 -7.19 -1.69 -5.32
C GLU A 189 -8.50 -0.93 -5.03
N LEU A 190 -8.44 0.40 -5.00
CA LEU A 190 -9.63 1.22 -4.86
C LEU A 190 -10.52 1.12 -6.10
N ALA A 191 -11.84 1.12 -5.89
CA ALA A 191 -12.79 1.41 -6.96
C ALA A 191 -12.53 2.82 -7.50
N SER A 192 -12.66 3.00 -8.82
CA SER A 192 -12.44 4.31 -9.44
C SER A 192 -13.41 5.31 -8.84
N PRO A 193 -12.96 6.46 -8.29
CA PRO A 193 -13.84 7.47 -7.72
C PRO A 193 -14.81 8.07 -8.75
N ASP A 194 -14.51 7.93 -10.05
CA ASP A 194 -15.30 8.47 -11.16
C ASP A 194 -16.41 7.54 -11.71
N ARG A 195 -16.74 6.42 -11.03
CA ARG A 195 -17.90 5.59 -11.43
C ARG A 195 -18.92 5.50 -10.30
N PRO A 196 -20.03 6.27 -10.34
CA PRO A 196 -21.21 5.87 -9.60
C PRO A 196 -21.71 4.54 -10.18
N TYR A 197 -22.22 3.70 -9.30
CA TYR A 197 -22.82 2.40 -9.61
C TYR A 197 -23.87 2.48 -10.72
#